data_AF-B2SY64-F1
#
_entry.id   AF-B2SY64-F1
#
_cell.length_a   1.000
_cell.length_b   1.000
_cell.length_c   1.000
_cell.angle_alpha   90.00
_cell.angle_beta   90.00
_cell.angle_gamma   90.00
#
_symmetry.space_group_name_H-M   'P 1'
#
loop_
_entity.id
_entity.type
_entity.pdbx_description
1 polymer ?
#
loop_
_entity_poly.entity_id
_entity_poly.type
_entity_poly.pdbx_seq_one_letter_code
_entity_poly.pdbx_strand_id
1 'polypeptide(L)'
;MSQFDSAAFIAGFPLKAHNTFGFDVRAQFACRIEREEQLMAAVRDPRAAGLPRLVLGGGSNVVLTGDFGGLVLLIALRGRRVAREDNDAWYVEAAGGEPWHEFVGWTLAQGLPGLENLALIPGTVGAAPIQNIGAYGLEMVERFASLRAVELATGDVVEMDAHACRFGYRDSFFKREGRDRFVITSVTFRLPKVWQPRAGYADLARELAAKGHADTPPTAQAIFDAVVAVRRAKLPDPLELGNAGSFFKNPVVEAAQFEALKTTEPEIVSYLQPDGRVKLAAGWLIDRCGWKGRAMGAAAVHERQALVLVNRGGASGTEVLALAKAIQRDVLERFGVELEAEPVCL
;
A
#
# COMPACT_ATOMS: atom_id res chain seq x y z
N MET A 1 -0.36 -31.61 17.36
CA MET A 1 -0.40 -30.85 16.09
C MET A 1 -0.43 -31.87 14.98
N SER A 2 -1.46 -31.83 14.12
CA SER A 2 -1.48 -32.65 12.92
C SER A 2 -0.33 -32.22 12.00
N GLN A 3 0.08 -33.07 11.05
CA GLN A 3 1.14 -32.74 10.09
C GLN A 3 0.82 -31.49 9.23
N PHE A 4 -0.44 -31.06 9.21
CA PHE A 4 -0.89 -29.85 8.53
C PHE A 4 -0.73 -28.57 9.35
N ASP A 5 -0.53 -28.67 10.67
CA ASP A 5 -0.37 -27.52 11.57
C ASP A 5 1.08 -27.02 11.68
N SER A 6 2.03 -27.75 11.09
CA SER A 6 3.42 -27.32 11.03
C SER A 6 3.65 -26.30 9.92
N ALA A 7 4.44 -25.26 10.20
CA ALA A 7 4.96 -24.36 9.18
C ALA A 7 6.21 -24.99 8.52
N ALA A 8 6.22 -25.08 7.19
CA ALA A 8 7.39 -25.54 6.45
C ALA A 8 8.44 -24.43 6.36
N PHE A 9 9.63 -24.68 6.90
CA PHE A 9 10.79 -23.79 6.79
C PHE A 9 11.57 -24.09 5.51
N ILE A 10 11.71 -23.08 4.67
CA ILE A 10 12.51 -23.16 3.44
C ILE A 10 13.75 -22.29 3.64
N ALA A 11 14.94 -22.90 3.63
CA ALA A 11 16.21 -22.19 3.77
C ALA A 11 16.63 -21.52 2.45
N GLY A 12 17.25 -20.34 2.52
CA GLY A 12 17.78 -19.63 1.35
C GLY A 12 16.70 -19.26 0.32
N PHE A 13 15.49 -18.94 0.78
CA PHE A 13 14.31 -18.77 -0.07
C PHE A 13 14.42 -17.51 -0.95
N PRO A 14 14.20 -17.60 -2.29
CA PRO A 14 14.27 -16.45 -3.18
C PRO A 14 13.09 -15.49 -3.00
N LEU A 15 13.37 -14.20 -2.79
CA LEU A 15 12.35 -13.17 -2.58
C LEU A 15 11.99 -12.39 -3.86
N LYS A 16 12.61 -12.68 -5.01
CA LYS A 16 12.38 -11.98 -6.28
C LYS A 16 10.91 -11.89 -6.69
N ALA A 17 10.15 -12.97 -6.50
CA ALA A 17 8.72 -13.02 -6.79
C ALA A 17 7.82 -12.47 -5.64
N HIS A 18 8.42 -12.03 -4.53
CA HIS A 18 7.75 -11.59 -3.31
C HIS A 18 8.08 -10.13 -2.97
N ASN A 19 8.59 -9.37 -3.95
CA ASN A 19 8.72 -7.93 -3.89
C ASN A 19 8.51 -7.34 -5.29
N THR A 20 7.71 -6.29 -5.42
CA THR A 20 7.30 -5.77 -6.74
C THR A 20 8.40 -4.96 -7.45
N PHE A 21 9.50 -4.64 -6.77
CA PHE A 21 10.71 -4.15 -7.43
C PHE A 21 11.48 -5.25 -8.18
N GLY A 22 11.21 -6.53 -7.90
CA GLY A 22 11.89 -7.65 -8.52
C GLY A 22 13.36 -7.81 -8.09
N PHE A 23 13.72 -7.36 -6.88
CA PHE A 23 15.06 -7.53 -6.34
C PHE A 23 15.37 -9.01 -6.12
N ASP A 24 16.52 -9.44 -6.66
CA ASP A 24 16.97 -10.83 -6.61
C ASP A 24 17.79 -11.08 -5.34
N VAL A 25 17.09 -11.13 -4.21
CA VAL A 25 17.65 -11.37 -2.88
C VAL A 25 17.01 -12.60 -2.24
N ARG A 26 17.62 -13.11 -1.18
CA ARG A 26 17.16 -14.32 -0.47
C ARG A 26 16.85 -14.04 1.00
N ALA A 27 15.90 -14.79 1.54
CA ALA A 27 15.70 -14.92 2.98
C ALA A 27 16.51 -16.09 3.53
N GLN A 28 17.07 -15.95 4.73
CA GLN A 28 17.69 -17.08 5.44
C GLN A 28 16.67 -18.20 5.62
N PHE A 29 15.46 -17.87 6.10
CA PHE A 29 14.33 -18.79 6.14
C PHE A 29 13.06 -18.10 5.65
N ALA A 30 12.16 -18.88 5.03
CA ALA A 30 10.80 -18.46 4.79
C ALA A 30 9.80 -19.53 5.26
N CYS A 31 8.66 -19.09 5.77
CA CYS A 31 7.49 -19.92 6.04
C CYS A 31 6.29 -19.36 5.29
N ARG A 32 5.62 -20.20 4.51
CA ARG A 32 4.33 -19.87 3.91
C ARG A 32 3.22 -20.15 4.93
N ILE A 33 2.40 -19.14 5.21
CA ILE A 33 1.37 -19.17 6.23
C ILE A 33 0.00 -19.18 5.55
N GLU A 34 -0.60 -20.35 5.48
CA GLU A 34 -1.91 -20.62 4.87
C GLU A 34 -3.02 -20.80 5.91
N ARG A 35 -2.63 -21.04 7.18
CA ARG A 35 -3.55 -21.14 8.33
C ARG A 35 -2.99 -20.40 9.54
N GLU A 36 -3.86 -19.87 10.40
CA GLU A 36 -3.44 -19.10 11.58
C GLU A 36 -2.54 -19.91 12.52
N GLU A 37 -2.78 -21.23 12.66
CA GLU A 37 -1.98 -22.10 13.55
C GLU A 37 -0.50 -22.18 13.12
N GLN A 38 -0.23 -21.99 11.83
CA GLN A 38 1.13 -22.02 11.29
C GLN A 38 1.95 -20.80 11.72
N LEU A 39 1.31 -19.68 12.11
CA LEU A 39 2.03 -18.50 12.60
C LEU A 39 2.83 -18.85 13.85
N MET A 40 2.16 -19.41 14.85
CA MET A 40 2.83 -19.74 16.11
C MET A 40 3.76 -20.95 15.97
N ALA A 41 3.45 -21.89 15.07
CA ALA A 41 4.38 -22.95 14.72
C ALA A 41 5.69 -22.41 14.13
N ALA A 42 5.62 -21.45 13.20
CA ALA A 42 6.79 -20.82 12.60
C ALA A 42 7.59 -20.00 13.63
N VAL A 43 6.89 -19.18 14.40
CA VAL A 43 7.49 -18.20 15.31
C VAL A 43 8.16 -18.85 16.52
N ARG A 44 7.64 -19.99 16.98
CA ARG A 44 8.18 -20.74 18.13
C ARG A 44 9.16 -21.84 17.72
N ASP A 45 9.42 -22.03 16.43
CA ASP A 45 10.38 -23.01 15.95
C ASP A 45 11.81 -22.64 16.44
N PRO A 46 12.60 -23.60 16.95
CA PRO A 46 13.97 -23.33 17.38
C PRO A 46 14.86 -22.67 16.31
N ARG A 47 14.62 -22.93 15.02
CA ARG A 47 15.36 -22.31 13.91
C ARG A 47 15.09 -20.82 13.77
N ALA A 48 13.95 -20.34 14.26
CA ALA A 48 13.57 -18.92 14.25
C ALA A 48 14.04 -18.16 15.51
N ALA A 49 14.59 -18.86 16.50
CA ALA A 49 15.00 -18.26 17.76
C ALA A 49 16.08 -17.19 17.54
N GLY A 50 15.83 -15.97 18.03
CA GLY A 50 16.76 -14.83 17.93
C GLY A 50 16.86 -14.19 16.53
N LEU A 51 16.18 -14.73 15.51
CA LEU A 51 16.22 -14.15 14.18
C LEU A 51 15.24 -12.97 14.04
N PRO A 52 15.59 -11.91 13.29
CA PRO A 52 14.63 -10.90 12.89
C PRO A 52 13.55 -11.52 12.02
N ARG A 53 12.36 -10.92 12.08
CA ARG A 53 11.16 -11.40 11.38
C ARG A 53 10.71 -10.36 10.38
N LEU A 54 10.28 -10.80 9.21
CA LEU A 54 9.67 -9.96 8.19
C LEU A 54 8.36 -10.56 7.74
N VAL A 55 7.26 -9.82 7.88
CA VAL A 55 5.94 -10.22 7.41
C VAL A 55 5.73 -9.66 6.00
N LEU A 56 5.49 -10.52 5.02
CA LEU A 56 5.20 -10.11 3.64
C LEU A 56 3.82 -10.57 3.21
N GLY A 57 3.03 -9.61 2.71
CA GLY A 57 1.90 -9.89 1.84
C GLY A 57 2.39 -10.06 0.40
N GLY A 58 2.00 -9.13 -0.49
CA GLY A 58 2.45 -9.13 -1.89
C GLY A 58 3.81 -8.45 -2.13
N GLY A 59 4.45 -7.92 -1.07
CA GLY A 59 5.73 -7.20 -1.21
C GLY A 59 5.65 -5.95 -2.08
N SER A 60 4.48 -5.32 -2.17
CA SER A 60 4.22 -4.17 -3.05
C SER A 60 4.64 -2.81 -2.48
N ASN A 61 5.12 -2.79 -1.23
CA ASN A 61 5.49 -1.58 -0.51
C ASN A 61 6.77 -1.80 0.33
N VAL A 62 7.72 -2.57 -0.20
CA VAL A 62 9.00 -2.86 0.46
C VAL A 62 10.17 -2.62 -0.50
N VAL A 63 11.29 -2.18 0.05
CA VAL A 63 12.58 -2.07 -0.65
C VAL A 63 13.58 -2.94 0.07
N LEU A 64 13.98 -4.06 -0.53
CA LEU A 64 14.98 -4.98 0.03
C LEU A 64 16.37 -4.56 -0.46
N THR A 65 17.25 -4.16 0.46
CA THR A 65 18.60 -3.68 0.12
C THR A 65 19.65 -4.80 0.01
N GLY A 66 19.33 -6.01 0.46
CA GLY A 66 20.17 -7.19 0.38
C GLY A 66 19.43 -8.45 0.85
N ASP A 67 20.19 -9.53 1.07
CA ASP A 67 19.66 -10.75 1.65
C ASP A 67 19.12 -10.50 3.07
N PHE A 68 17.95 -11.06 3.37
CA PHE A 68 17.32 -10.94 4.68
C PHE A 68 17.79 -12.06 5.60
N GLY A 69 18.68 -11.74 6.54
CA GLY A 69 19.25 -12.66 7.53
C GLY A 69 18.28 -13.08 8.65
N GLY A 70 17.04 -13.44 8.31
CA GLY A 70 16.01 -13.82 9.27
C GLY A 70 14.89 -14.69 8.72
N LEU A 71 13.76 -14.72 9.41
CA LEU A 71 12.57 -15.46 9.02
C LEU A 71 11.57 -14.55 8.30
N VAL A 72 11.25 -14.88 7.05
CA VAL A 72 10.14 -14.27 6.30
C VAL A 72 8.86 -15.09 6.50
N LEU A 73 7.79 -14.43 6.96
CA LEU A 73 6.44 -14.98 7.03
C LEU A 73 5.66 -14.52 5.80
N LEU A 74 5.43 -15.43 4.85
CA LEU A 74 4.67 -15.17 3.62
C LEU A 74 3.19 -15.41 3.91
N ILE A 75 2.41 -14.34 4.07
CA ILE A 75 1.00 -14.43 4.46
C ILE A 75 0.14 -14.82 3.27
N ALA A 76 -0.32 -16.07 3.29
CA ALA A 76 -1.10 -16.72 2.24
C ALA A 76 -2.47 -17.20 2.75
N LEU A 77 -2.97 -16.63 3.86
CA LEU A 77 -4.33 -16.87 4.35
C LEU A 77 -5.36 -16.52 3.24
N ARG A 78 -6.43 -17.32 3.15
CA ARG A 78 -7.50 -17.16 2.15
C ARG A 78 -8.86 -17.29 2.81
N GLY A 79 -9.86 -16.67 2.20
CA GLY A 79 -11.23 -16.62 2.69
C GLY A 79 -11.82 -15.23 2.47
N ARG A 80 -13.02 -15.19 1.89
CA ARG A 80 -13.84 -14.00 1.72
C ARG A 80 -15.28 -14.36 2.08
N ARG A 81 -15.96 -13.53 2.88
CA ARG A 81 -17.36 -13.76 3.26
C ARG A 81 -18.07 -12.45 3.55
N VAL A 82 -19.39 -12.45 3.37
CA VAL A 82 -20.25 -11.47 4.04
C VAL A 82 -20.41 -11.95 5.49
N ALA A 83 -19.81 -11.23 6.43
CA ALA A 83 -19.77 -11.64 7.83
C ALA A 83 -21.09 -11.40 8.56
N ARG A 84 -21.74 -10.28 8.23
CA ARG A 84 -23.10 -9.91 8.66
C ARG A 84 -23.60 -8.73 7.81
N GLU A 85 -24.84 -8.35 8.02
CA GLU A 85 -25.41 -7.10 7.53
C GLU A 85 -26.33 -6.49 8.59
N ASP A 86 -26.53 -5.18 8.50
CA ASP A 86 -27.59 -4.47 9.22
C ASP A 86 -28.41 -3.63 8.23
N ASN A 87 -29.24 -2.70 8.72
CA ASN A 87 -30.07 -1.86 7.86
C ASN A 87 -29.25 -0.90 6.99
N ASP A 88 -28.04 -0.55 7.40
CA ASP A 88 -27.25 0.53 6.82
C ASP A 88 -26.08 0.04 5.98
N ALA A 89 -25.56 -1.17 6.26
CA ALA A 89 -24.34 -1.66 5.66
C ALA A 89 -24.25 -3.20 5.58
N TRP A 90 -23.42 -3.65 4.64
CA TRP A 90 -22.85 -4.99 4.62
C TRP A 90 -21.49 -4.97 5.28
N TYR A 91 -21.18 -6.01 6.06
CA TYR A 91 -19.87 -6.20 6.65
C TYR A 91 -19.20 -7.38 5.97
N VAL A 92 -18.18 -7.10 5.18
CA VAL A 92 -17.43 -8.11 4.43
C VAL A 92 -16.08 -8.36 5.07
N GLU A 93 -15.76 -9.62 5.35
CA GLU A 93 -14.47 -10.02 5.90
C GLU A 93 -13.65 -10.72 4.82
N ALA A 94 -12.36 -10.38 4.76
CA ALA A 94 -11.38 -11.09 3.95
C ALA A 94 -10.13 -11.42 4.76
N ALA A 95 -9.55 -12.59 4.49
CA ALA A 95 -8.32 -13.04 5.10
C ALA A 95 -7.12 -12.18 4.65
N GLY A 96 -6.14 -12.01 5.53
CA GLY A 96 -5.03 -11.07 5.34
C GLY A 96 -4.13 -11.37 4.13
N GLY A 97 -4.17 -12.60 3.61
CA GLY A 97 -3.44 -12.97 2.40
C GLY A 97 -4.20 -12.73 1.10
N GLU A 98 -5.51 -12.45 1.12
CA GLU A 98 -6.32 -12.24 -0.09
C GLU A 98 -5.74 -11.10 -0.95
N PRO A 99 -5.56 -11.29 -2.28
CA PRO A 99 -5.11 -10.23 -3.16
C PRO A 99 -6.10 -9.06 -3.15
N TRP A 100 -5.60 -7.85 -2.88
CA TRP A 100 -6.46 -6.68 -2.65
C TRP A 100 -7.39 -6.38 -3.84
N HIS A 101 -6.83 -6.32 -5.05
CA HIS A 101 -7.63 -5.99 -6.23
C HIS A 101 -8.72 -7.03 -6.51
N GLU A 102 -8.42 -8.32 -6.34
CA GLU A 102 -9.39 -9.40 -6.50
C GLU A 102 -10.48 -9.35 -5.43
N PHE A 103 -10.15 -8.94 -4.21
CA PHE A 103 -11.13 -8.69 -3.17
C PHE A 103 -12.08 -7.55 -3.54
N VAL A 104 -11.58 -6.42 -4.04
CA VAL A 104 -12.42 -5.31 -4.54
C VAL A 104 -13.33 -5.77 -5.70
N GLY A 105 -12.78 -6.54 -6.64
CA GLY A 105 -13.59 -7.10 -7.74
C GLY A 105 -14.68 -8.06 -7.23
N TRP A 106 -14.35 -8.87 -6.21
CA TRP A 106 -15.30 -9.77 -5.57
C TRP A 106 -16.44 -9.02 -4.88
N THR A 107 -16.17 -7.91 -4.16
CA THR A 107 -17.26 -7.15 -3.52
C THR A 107 -18.23 -6.58 -4.55
N LEU A 108 -17.72 -6.05 -5.68
CA LEU A 108 -18.58 -5.55 -6.77
C LEU A 108 -19.38 -6.67 -7.44
N ALA A 109 -18.78 -7.83 -7.69
CA ALA A 109 -19.48 -8.99 -8.23
C ALA A 109 -20.61 -9.50 -7.30
N GLN A 110 -20.52 -9.25 -6.00
CA GLN A 110 -21.57 -9.55 -5.03
C GLN A 110 -22.63 -8.43 -4.90
N GLY A 111 -22.51 -7.34 -5.67
CA GLY A 111 -23.39 -6.17 -5.55
C GLY A 111 -23.14 -5.34 -4.29
N LEU A 112 -21.91 -5.37 -3.76
CA LEU A 112 -21.50 -4.70 -2.52
C LEU A 112 -20.52 -3.55 -2.84
N PRO A 113 -21.01 -2.40 -3.30
CA PRO A 113 -20.15 -1.27 -3.65
C PRO A 113 -19.57 -0.57 -2.42
N GLY A 114 -18.47 0.14 -2.61
CA GLY A 114 -17.84 0.98 -1.59
C GLY A 114 -16.32 0.96 -1.59
N LEU A 115 -15.68 0.09 -2.38
CA LEU A 115 -14.21 -0.07 -2.46
C LEU A 115 -13.62 0.23 -3.85
N GLU A 116 -14.45 0.51 -4.85
CA GLU A 116 -14.08 0.70 -6.26
C GLU A 116 -12.99 1.75 -6.50
N ASN A 117 -12.95 2.83 -5.70
CA ASN A 117 -11.89 3.84 -5.77
C ASN A 117 -10.50 3.28 -5.42
N LEU A 118 -10.44 2.15 -4.73
CA LEU A 118 -9.20 1.47 -4.30
C LEU A 118 -8.81 0.33 -5.26
N ALA A 119 -9.45 0.23 -6.42
CA ALA A 119 -9.14 -0.79 -7.42
C ALA A 119 -7.67 -0.68 -7.92
N LEU A 120 -7.10 -1.83 -8.29
CA LEU A 120 -5.74 -2.00 -8.82
C LEU A 120 -4.63 -1.43 -7.90
N ILE A 121 -4.87 -1.35 -6.59
CA ILE A 121 -3.80 -1.23 -5.60
C ILE A 121 -3.17 -2.62 -5.42
N PRO A 122 -1.85 -2.79 -5.64
CA PRO A 122 -1.20 -4.07 -5.45
C PRO A 122 -1.06 -4.43 -3.96
N GLY A 123 -0.94 -5.72 -3.66
CA GLY A 123 -0.73 -6.24 -2.31
C GLY A 123 -1.91 -7.06 -1.81
N THR A 124 -1.99 -7.21 -0.49
CA THR A 124 -2.98 -8.08 0.16
C THR A 124 -3.87 -7.29 1.12
N VAL A 125 -5.04 -7.85 1.43
CA VAL A 125 -5.98 -7.29 2.41
C VAL A 125 -5.33 -7.03 3.77
N GLY A 126 -4.46 -7.91 4.26
CA GLY A 126 -3.79 -7.74 5.55
C GLY A 126 -2.76 -6.62 5.56
N ALA A 127 -2.22 -6.25 4.40
CA ALA A 127 -1.31 -5.10 4.26
C ALA A 127 -2.06 -3.77 4.14
N ALA A 128 -3.34 -3.77 3.76
CA ALA A 128 -4.12 -2.56 3.55
C ALA A 128 -4.22 -1.65 4.79
N PRO A 129 -4.45 -2.17 6.01
CA PRO A 129 -4.46 -1.37 7.24
C PRO A 129 -3.10 -0.79 7.63
N ILE A 130 -2.00 -1.48 7.32
CA ILE A 130 -0.66 -1.07 7.76
C ILE A 130 -0.38 0.38 7.38
N GLN A 131 -0.73 0.78 6.16
CA GLN A 131 -0.54 2.14 5.69
C GLN A 131 -1.85 2.88 5.36
N ASN A 132 -3.01 2.40 5.83
CA ASN A 132 -4.31 2.98 5.47
C ASN A 132 -4.38 3.33 3.96
N ILE A 133 -4.33 2.30 3.10
CA ILE A 133 -4.25 2.51 1.65
C ILE A 133 -5.36 3.45 1.17
N GLY A 134 -5.04 4.30 0.20
CA GLY A 134 -6.00 5.26 -0.32
C GLY A 134 -5.68 5.70 -1.73
N ALA A 135 -6.72 5.89 -2.53
CA ALA A 135 -6.63 6.36 -3.90
C ALA A 135 -7.93 7.07 -4.29
N TYR A 136 -7.84 8.02 -5.22
CA TYR A 136 -8.99 8.69 -5.84
C TYR A 136 -10.03 9.23 -4.84
N GLY A 137 -9.58 9.85 -3.74
CA GLY A 137 -10.45 10.46 -2.74
C GLY A 137 -11.15 9.48 -1.78
N LEU A 138 -10.71 8.22 -1.74
CA LEU A 138 -11.11 7.26 -0.71
C LEU A 138 -9.87 6.75 0.02
N GLU A 139 -9.94 6.71 1.34
CA GLU A 139 -9.02 5.93 2.18
C GLU A 139 -9.75 4.71 2.75
N MET A 140 -9.00 3.64 2.97
CA MET A 140 -9.51 2.36 3.46
C MET A 140 -10.23 2.51 4.80
N VAL A 141 -9.71 3.34 5.71
CA VAL A 141 -10.32 3.61 7.03
C VAL A 141 -11.78 4.04 6.92
N GLU A 142 -12.16 4.73 5.85
CA GLU A 142 -13.55 5.20 5.65
C GLU A 142 -14.54 4.07 5.34
N ARG A 143 -14.04 2.85 5.11
CA ARG A 143 -14.80 1.62 4.91
C ARG A 143 -14.38 0.55 5.91
N PHE A 144 -13.57 0.87 6.91
CA PHE A 144 -13.06 -0.08 7.88
C PHE A 144 -14.08 -0.31 9.00
N ALA A 145 -14.24 -1.56 9.44
CA ALA A 145 -15.00 -1.90 10.64
C ALA A 145 -14.08 -2.37 11.76
N SER A 146 -13.39 -3.49 11.53
CA SER A 146 -12.44 -4.08 12.47
C SER A 146 -11.42 -4.93 11.73
N LEU A 147 -10.36 -5.33 12.43
CA LEU A 147 -9.42 -6.35 11.97
C LEU A 147 -9.10 -7.32 13.09
N ARG A 148 -8.66 -8.53 12.72
CA ARG A 148 -8.04 -9.49 13.63
C ARG A 148 -6.54 -9.52 13.38
N ALA A 149 -5.77 -9.57 14.45
CA ALA A 149 -4.31 -9.70 14.39
C ALA A 149 -3.80 -10.67 15.46
N VAL A 150 -2.70 -11.35 15.16
CA VAL A 150 -1.96 -12.19 16.11
C VAL A 150 -0.74 -11.43 16.60
N GLU A 151 -0.56 -11.28 17.92
CA GLU A 151 0.68 -10.77 18.49
C GLU A 151 1.75 -11.87 18.46
N LEU A 152 2.85 -11.65 17.74
CA LEU A 152 3.89 -12.65 17.49
C LEU A 152 4.67 -13.05 18.75
N ALA A 153 4.64 -12.23 19.81
CA ALA A 153 5.30 -12.54 21.06
C ALA A 153 4.52 -13.58 21.89
N THR A 154 3.21 -13.39 22.02
CA THR A 154 2.36 -14.20 22.90
C THR A 154 1.59 -15.29 22.14
N GLY A 155 1.21 -15.00 20.89
CA GLY A 155 0.25 -15.76 20.10
C GLY A 155 -1.20 -15.38 20.37
N ASP A 156 -1.45 -14.32 21.14
CA ASP A 156 -2.79 -13.84 21.42
C ASP A 156 -3.42 -13.25 20.15
N VAL A 157 -4.70 -13.56 19.95
CA VAL A 157 -5.51 -12.97 18.90
C VAL A 157 -6.20 -11.73 19.48
N VAL A 158 -6.00 -10.59 18.85
CA VAL A 158 -6.66 -9.33 19.18
C VAL A 158 -7.59 -8.89 18.06
N GLU A 159 -8.72 -8.29 18.42
CA GLU A 159 -9.59 -7.57 17.49
C GLU A 159 -9.42 -6.07 17.72
N MET A 160 -9.27 -5.31 16.64
CA MET A 160 -9.01 -3.87 16.70
C MET A 160 -9.98 -3.11 15.81
N ASP A 161 -10.62 -2.07 16.35
CA ASP A 161 -11.42 -1.11 15.61
C ASP A 161 -10.54 0.03 15.03
N ALA A 162 -11.18 0.99 14.35
CA ALA A 162 -10.47 2.10 13.71
C ALA A 162 -9.73 2.98 14.74
N HIS A 163 -10.32 3.16 15.92
CA HIS A 163 -9.73 3.94 17.00
C HIS A 163 -8.45 3.27 17.53
N ALA A 164 -8.50 1.96 17.79
CA ALA A 164 -7.35 1.18 18.23
C ALA A 164 -6.22 1.15 17.18
N CYS A 165 -6.59 1.10 15.90
CA CYS A 165 -5.63 1.11 14.78
C CYS A 165 -4.96 2.48 14.56
N ARG A 166 -5.50 3.59 15.11
CA ARG A 166 -4.94 4.95 15.00
C ARG A 166 -4.51 5.32 13.59
N PHE A 167 -5.42 5.13 12.62
CA PHE A 167 -5.14 5.42 11.22
C PHE A 167 -4.86 6.91 10.98
N GLY A 168 -3.98 7.17 10.01
CA GLY A 168 -3.69 8.50 9.48
C GLY A 168 -3.36 8.44 7.99
N TYR A 169 -2.96 9.56 7.40
CA TYR A 169 -2.53 9.60 6.01
C TYR A 169 -1.26 8.75 5.82
N ARG A 170 -1.40 7.62 5.12
CA ARG A 170 -0.32 6.64 4.90
C ARG A 170 0.29 6.06 6.19
N ASP A 171 -0.51 6.01 7.27
CA ASP A 171 -0.04 5.64 8.60
C ASP A 171 -1.06 4.85 9.43
N SER A 172 -0.57 4.11 10.41
CA SER A 172 -1.36 3.39 11.42
C SER A 172 -0.50 3.04 12.64
N PHE A 173 -1.13 2.52 13.69
CA PHE A 173 -0.45 1.85 14.80
C PHE A 173 0.59 0.82 14.34
N PHE A 174 0.28 0.05 13.30
CA PHE A 174 1.15 -1.04 12.82
C PHE A 174 2.42 -0.53 12.13
N LYS A 175 2.46 0.74 11.69
CA LYS A 175 3.69 1.39 11.20
C LYS A 175 4.54 2.01 12.31
N ARG A 176 3.96 2.16 13.49
CA ARG A 176 4.56 2.82 14.66
C ARG A 176 4.78 1.80 15.77
N GLU A 177 3.99 1.87 16.83
CA GLU A 177 4.22 1.10 18.06
C GLU A 177 3.88 -0.40 17.91
N GLY A 178 3.11 -0.76 16.87
CA GLY A 178 2.77 -2.13 16.50
C GLY A 178 3.72 -2.76 15.48
N ARG A 179 4.73 -2.03 15.00
CA ARG A 179 5.68 -2.51 13.99
C ARG A 179 6.38 -3.78 14.46
N ASP A 180 6.47 -4.77 13.58
CA ASP A 180 7.10 -6.08 13.80
C ASP A 180 6.50 -6.96 14.92
N ARG A 181 5.39 -6.51 15.52
CA ARG A 181 4.72 -7.21 16.64
C ARG A 181 3.52 -8.03 16.23
N PHE A 182 2.82 -7.63 15.17
CA PHE A 182 1.52 -8.20 14.80
C PHE A 182 1.51 -8.74 13.36
N VAL A 183 0.74 -9.80 13.15
CA VAL A 183 0.29 -10.23 11.81
C VAL A 183 -1.22 -10.05 11.73
N ILE A 184 -1.68 -9.20 10.82
CA ILE A 184 -3.11 -9.05 10.53
C ILE A 184 -3.60 -10.29 9.78
N THR A 185 -4.53 -11.04 10.38
CA THR A 185 -5.02 -12.30 9.83
C THR A 185 -6.34 -12.15 9.07
N SER A 186 -7.16 -11.16 9.42
CA SER A 186 -8.34 -10.78 8.64
C SER A 186 -8.71 -9.31 8.83
N VAL A 187 -9.44 -8.76 7.86
CA VAL A 187 -9.97 -7.40 7.91
C VAL A 187 -11.44 -7.43 7.52
N THR A 188 -12.26 -6.73 8.30
CA THR A 188 -13.69 -6.53 8.05
C THR A 188 -13.94 -5.09 7.59
N PHE A 189 -14.58 -4.94 6.44
CA PHE A 189 -15.00 -3.67 5.87
C PHE A 189 -16.50 -3.46 6.02
N ARG A 190 -16.91 -2.23 6.34
CA ARG A 190 -18.29 -1.76 6.35
C ARG A 190 -18.60 -1.06 5.03
N LEU A 191 -19.41 -1.71 4.19
CA LEU A 191 -19.82 -1.21 2.87
C LEU A 191 -21.25 -0.66 2.94
N PRO A 192 -21.49 0.61 2.62
CA PRO A 192 -22.79 1.25 2.81
C PRO A 192 -23.84 0.75 1.82
N LYS A 193 -25.06 0.47 2.31
CA LYS A 193 -26.23 0.14 1.47
C LYS A 193 -26.72 1.35 0.68
N VAL A 194 -26.69 2.54 1.29
CA VAL A 194 -26.92 3.82 0.60
C VAL A 194 -25.59 4.31 0.02
N TRP A 195 -25.19 3.70 -1.09
CA TRP A 195 -23.94 4.00 -1.76
C TRP A 195 -23.96 5.38 -2.44
N GLN A 196 -22.82 6.08 -2.38
CA GLN A 196 -22.61 7.36 -3.07
C GLN A 196 -21.32 7.31 -3.90
N PRO A 197 -21.36 7.72 -5.18
CA PRO A 197 -20.19 7.72 -6.04
C PRO A 197 -19.14 8.75 -5.59
N ARG A 198 -17.87 8.35 -5.57
CA ARG A 198 -16.73 9.27 -5.38
C ARG A 198 -16.00 9.46 -6.70
N ALA A 199 -16.51 10.35 -7.54
CA ALA A 199 -15.99 10.60 -8.89
C ALA A 199 -15.17 11.90 -9.01
N GLY A 200 -15.06 12.70 -7.95
CA GLY A 200 -14.52 14.07 -8.02
C GLY A 200 -13.01 14.20 -8.22
N TYR A 201 -12.23 13.10 -8.17
CA TYR A 201 -10.78 13.18 -8.39
C TYR A 201 -10.50 13.49 -9.86
N ALA A 202 -9.72 14.52 -10.16
CA ALA A 202 -9.67 15.15 -11.49
C ALA A 202 -9.44 14.17 -12.67
N ASP A 203 -8.49 13.25 -12.56
CA ASP A 203 -8.24 12.27 -13.62
C ASP A 203 -9.36 11.23 -13.74
N LEU A 204 -9.98 10.85 -12.62
CA LEU A 204 -11.11 9.93 -12.60
C LEU A 204 -12.34 10.58 -13.23
N ALA A 205 -12.64 11.83 -12.88
CA ALA A 205 -13.72 12.61 -13.47
C ALA A 205 -13.57 12.73 -15.00
N ARG A 206 -12.34 13.00 -15.48
CA ARG A 206 -12.05 13.10 -16.91
C ARG A 206 -12.27 11.77 -17.64
N GLU A 207 -11.79 10.67 -17.08
CA GLU A 207 -11.99 9.33 -17.64
C GLU A 207 -13.48 8.94 -17.69
N LEU A 208 -14.22 9.23 -16.61
CA LEU A 208 -15.67 8.97 -16.54
C LEU A 208 -16.44 9.80 -17.57
N ALA A 209 -16.11 11.09 -17.72
CA ALA A 209 -16.71 11.95 -18.73
C ALA A 209 -16.44 11.43 -20.16
N ALA A 210 -15.20 11.00 -20.45
CA ALA A 210 -14.84 10.40 -21.73
C ALA A 210 -15.61 9.08 -22.03
N LYS A 211 -16.06 8.37 -20.99
CA LYS A 211 -16.89 7.16 -21.07
C LYS A 211 -18.40 7.45 -21.04
N GLY A 212 -18.83 8.70 -21.15
CA GLY A 212 -20.23 9.08 -21.23
C GLY A 212 -20.91 9.31 -19.88
N HIS A 213 -20.16 9.39 -18.78
CA HIS A 213 -20.70 9.69 -17.44
C HIS A 213 -20.53 11.17 -17.04
N ALA A 214 -20.55 12.10 -18.01
CA ALA A 214 -20.45 13.52 -17.74
C ALA A 214 -21.72 14.08 -17.07
N ASP A 215 -22.90 13.66 -17.56
CA ASP A 215 -24.20 14.19 -17.14
C ASP A 215 -25.05 13.17 -16.34
N THR A 216 -24.50 11.99 -16.08
CA THR A 216 -25.19 10.91 -15.35
C THR A 216 -24.31 10.40 -14.21
N PRO A 217 -24.87 10.18 -13.00
CA PRO A 217 -24.13 9.54 -11.91
C PRO A 217 -23.55 8.18 -12.35
N PRO A 218 -22.23 7.98 -12.27
CA PRO A 218 -21.62 6.71 -12.64
C PRO A 218 -22.04 5.60 -11.67
N THR A 219 -22.04 4.35 -12.12
CA THR A 219 -22.18 3.18 -11.24
C THR A 219 -20.85 2.86 -10.54
N ALA A 220 -20.88 2.04 -9.49
CA ALA A 220 -19.65 1.58 -8.83
C ALA A 220 -18.73 0.81 -9.79
N GLN A 221 -19.32 0.02 -10.71
CA GLN A 221 -18.56 -0.67 -11.76
C GLN A 221 -17.90 0.32 -12.73
N ALA A 222 -18.61 1.38 -13.15
CA ALA A 222 -18.04 2.41 -14.00
C ALA A 222 -16.86 3.13 -13.33
N ILE A 223 -16.97 3.42 -12.02
CA ILE A 223 -15.85 3.97 -11.23
C ILE A 223 -14.68 2.98 -11.17
N PHE A 224 -14.93 1.70 -10.90
CA PHE A 224 -13.89 0.66 -10.89
C PHE A 224 -13.14 0.60 -12.22
N ASP A 225 -13.87 0.53 -13.34
CA ASP A 225 -13.30 0.44 -14.68
C ASP A 225 -12.51 1.70 -15.04
N ALA A 226 -13.01 2.88 -14.66
CA ALA A 226 -12.31 4.14 -14.85
C ALA A 226 -11.04 4.24 -13.99
N VAL A 227 -11.08 3.81 -12.72
CA VAL A 227 -9.91 3.75 -11.86
C VAL A 227 -8.85 2.81 -12.43
N VAL A 228 -9.24 1.61 -12.86
CA VAL A 228 -8.32 0.65 -13.49
C VAL A 228 -7.68 1.25 -14.74
N ALA A 229 -8.46 1.90 -15.61
CA ALA A 229 -7.96 2.56 -16.82
C ALA A 229 -6.96 3.68 -16.50
N VAL A 230 -7.31 4.59 -15.59
CA VAL A 230 -6.41 5.70 -15.19
C VAL A 230 -5.12 5.17 -14.58
N ARG A 231 -5.21 4.14 -13.72
CA ARG A 231 -4.02 3.54 -13.09
C ARG A 231 -3.11 2.89 -14.12
N ARG A 232 -3.65 2.05 -15.02
CA ARG A 232 -2.86 1.41 -16.10
C ARG A 232 -2.21 2.42 -17.05
N ALA A 233 -2.87 3.55 -17.30
CA ALA A 233 -2.30 4.60 -18.14
C ALA A 233 -1.10 5.32 -17.50
N LYS A 234 -1.03 5.39 -16.17
CA LYS A 234 -0.05 6.20 -15.43
C LYS A 234 1.03 5.40 -14.71
N LEU A 235 0.66 4.23 -14.19
CA LEU A 235 1.51 3.40 -13.34
C LEU A 235 2.09 2.26 -14.17
N PRO A 236 3.42 2.06 -14.16
CA PRO A 236 4.02 0.90 -14.80
C PRO A 236 3.59 -0.38 -14.06
N ASP A 237 3.29 -1.44 -14.82
CA ASP A 237 3.05 -2.76 -14.24
C ASP A 237 4.35 -3.23 -13.56
N PRO A 238 4.34 -3.52 -12.24
CA PRO A 238 5.55 -3.97 -11.55
C PRO A 238 6.11 -5.29 -12.07
N LEU A 239 5.31 -6.11 -12.77
CA LEU A 239 5.78 -7.34 -13.42
C LEU A 239 6.59 -7.04 -14.70
N GLU A 240 6.34 -5.92 -15.36
CA GLU A 240 7.06 -5.48 -16.55
C GLU A 240 8.23 -4.56 -16.19
N LEU A 241 8.02 -3.66 -15.22
CA LEU A 241 8.98 -2.66 -14.78
C LEU A 241 8.89 -2.49 -13.26
N GLY A 242 9.80 -3.18 -12.56
CA GLY A 242 9.74 -3.33 -11.10
C GLY A 242 9.64 -2.00 -10.35
N ASN A 243 8.64 -1.86 -9.48
CA ASN A 243 8.38 -0.66 -8.69
C ASN A 243 7.53 -0.96 -7.46
N ALA A 244 7.48 -0.05 -6.49
CA ALA A 244 6.59 -0.11 -5.31
C ALA A 244 5.49 0.96 -5.34
N GLY A 245 5.04 1.37 -6.53
CA GLY A 245 4.10 2.48 -6.69
C GLY A 245 4.73 3.83 -6.37
N SER A 246 3.96 4.73 -5.76
CA SER A 246 4.47 6.03 -5.31
C SER A 246 5.49 5.83 -4.20
N PHE A 247 6.74 6.21 -4.46
CA PHE A 247 7.83 6.01 -3.51
C PHE A 247 7.80 7.01 -2.35
N PHE A 248 7.24 8.21 -2.57
CA PHE A 248 7.16 9.26 -1.55
C PHE A 248 5.71 9.58 -1.20
N LYS A 249 5.47 9.86 0.09
CA LYS A 249 4.23 10.48 0.55
C LYS A 249 4.14 11.91 0.05
N ASN A 250 2.92 12.42 -0.09
CA ASN A 250 2.71 13.86 -0.28
C ASN A 250 2.96 14.60 1.04
N PRO A 251 3.92 15.54 1.11
CA PRO A 251 4.20 16.26 2.34
C PRO A 251 3.04 17.19 2.70
N VAL A 252 2.77 17.31 3.99
CA VAL A 252 1.78 18.25 4.54
C VAL A 252 2.54 19.35 5.26
N VAL A 253 2.36 20.59 4.79
CA VAL A 253 3.07 21.77 5.29
C VAL A 253 2.10 22.76 5.94
N GLU A 254 2.64 23.61 6.80
CA GLU A 254 1.89 24.72 7.39
C GLU A 254 1.46 25.74 6.34
N ALA A 255 0.34 26.42 6.57
CA ALA A 255 -0.20 27.42 5.65
C ALA A 255 0.83 28.52 5.32
N ALA A 256 1.60 28.99 6.30
CA ALA A 256 2.63 30.00 6.11
C ALA A 256 3.76 29.54 5.16
N GLN A 257 4.19 28.27 5.27
CA GLN A 257 5.19 27.70 4.37
C GLN A 257 4.63 27.58 2.95
N PHE A 258 3.37 27.17 2.80
CA PHE A 258 2.72 27.10 1.50
C PHE A 258 2.61 28.47 0.82
N GLU A 259 2.23 29.53 1.54
CA GLU A 259 2.15 30.88 0.96
C GLU A 259 3.52 31.40 0.49
N ALA A 260 4.59 31.11 1.25
CA ALA A 260 5.95 31.42 0.82
C ALA A 260 6.33 30.66 -0.46
N LEU A 261 6.03 29.36 -0.52
CA LEU A 261 6.26 28.54 -1.71
C LEU A 261 5.45 29.01 -2.92
N LYS A 262 4.19 29.38 -2.75
CA LYS A 262 3.32 29.83 -3.84
C LYS A 262 3.79 31.14 -4.47
N THR A 263 4.52 31.96 -3.73
CA THR A 263 5.14 33.19 -4.25
C THR A 263 6.27 32.87 -5.23
N THR A 264 7.09 31.86 -4.94
CA THR A 264 8.22 31.46 -5.80
C THR A 264 7.84 30.44 -6.86
N GLU A 265 6.79 29.65 -6.61
CA GLU A 265 6.30 28.56 -7.45
C GLU A 265 4.77 28.69 -7.65
N PRO A 266 4.29 29.64 -8.47
CA PRO A 266 2.85 29.95 -8.59
C PRO A 266 1.97 28.79 -9.08
N GLU A 267 2.58 27.84 -9.81
CA GLU A 267 1.91 26.65 -10.36
C GLU A 267 1.98 25.43 -9.44
N ILE A 268 2.43 25.60 -8.19
CA ILE A 268 2.56 24.50 -7.22
C ILE A 268 1.21 23.79 -7.04
N VAL A 269 1.20 22.47 -7.23
CA VAL A 269 -0.01 21.66 -7.07
C VAL A 269 -0.18 21.29 -5.60
N SER A 270 -1.33 21.65 -5.02
CA SER A 270 -1.61 21.46 -3.61
C SER A 270 -3.08 21.16 -3.32
N TYR A 271 -3.34 20.66 -2.11
CA TYR A 271 -4.66 20.31 -1.61
C TYR A 271 -4.82 20.81 -0.18
N LEU A 272 -5.80 21.69 0.07
CA LEU A 272 -6.12 22.17 1.41
C LEU A 272 -6.62 21.01 2.28
N GLN A 273 -6.12 20.91 3.51
CA GLN A 273 -6.57 19.94 4.50
C GLN A 273 -7.57 20.58 5.48
N PRO A 274 -8.45 19.80 6.15
CA PRO A 274 -9.46 20.33 7.04
C PRO A 274 -8.93 21.13 8.23
N ASP A 275 -7.69 20.86 8.66
CA ASP A 275 -7.02 21.55 9.76
C ASP A 275 -6.31 22.85 9.33
N GLY A 276 -6.47 23.26 8.07
CA GLY A 276 -5.85 24.46 7.49
C GLY A 276 -4.44 24.24 6.95
N ARG A 277 -3.82 23.07 7.17
CA ARG A 277 -2.54 22.73 6.54
C ARG A 277 -2.74 22.42 5.06
N VAL A 278 -1.63 22.36 4.32
CA VAL A 278 -1.66 22.18 2.87
C VAL A 278 -0.84 20.96 2.48
N LYS A 279 -1.46 20.01 1.76
CA LYS A 279 -0.78 18.84 1.23
C LYS A 279 -0.24 19.14 -0.17
N LEU A 280 1.06 19.08 -0.36
CA LEU A 280 1.71 19.34 -1.65
C LEU A 280 1.78 18.05 -2.47
N ALA A 281 1.63 18.15 -3.79
CA ALA A 281 1.84 17.01 -4.67
C ALA A 281 3.34 16.72 -4.82
N ALA A 282 3.84 15.68 -4.16
CA ALA A 282 5.24 15.29 -4.22
C ALA A 282 5.70 14.97 -5.66
N GLY A 283 4.82 14.39 -6.49
CA GLY A 283 5.11 14.19 -7.91
C GLY A 283 5.41 15.49 -8.67
N TRP A 284 4.73 16.58 -8.34
CA TRP A 284 4.99 17.88 -8.94
C TRP A 284 6.34 18.45 -8.49
N LEU A 285 6.67 18.33 -7.20
CA LEU A 285 7.97 18.76 -6.66
C LEU A 285 9.14 18.03 -7.35
N ILE A 286 9.03 16.70 -7.47
CA ILE A 286 10.06 15.86 -8.10
C ILE A 286 10.21 16.20 -9.59
N ASP A 287 9.10 16.38 -10.30
CA ASP A 287 9.09 16.76 -11.71
C ASP A 287 9.73 18.14 -11.94
N ARG A 288 9.42 19.11 -11.06
CA ARG A 288 10.05 20.43 -11.12
C ARG A 288 11.56 20.39 -10.88
N CYS A 289 12.06 19.48 -10.05
CA CYS A 289 13.50 19.22 -9.91
C CYS A 289 14.11 18.48 -11.12
N GLY A 290 13.35 18.20 -12.18
CA GLY A 290 13.86 17.60 -13.42
C GLY A 290 14.13 16.10 -13.30
N TRP A 291 13.55 15.42 -12.31
CA TRP A 291 13.80 14.01 -12.08
C TRP A 291 12.95 13.08 -12.94
N LYS A 292 11.80 13.53 -13.47
CA LYS A 292 10.90 12.68 -14.26
C LYS A 292 11.62 12.12 -15.50
N GLY A 293 11.71 10.79 -15.60
CA GLY A 293 12.43 10.08 -16.67
C GLY A 293 13.96 9.94 -16.45
N ARG A 294 14.54 10.61 -15.45
CA ARG A 294 15.98 10.57 -15.14
C ARG A 294 16.35 9.25 -14.46
N ALA A 295 17.58 8.79 -14.69
CA ALA A 295 18.13 7.56 -14.13
C ALA A 295 19.45 7.79 -13.38
N MET A 296 19.72 6.87 -12.44
CA MET A 296 21.00 6.67 -11.76
C MET A 296 21.34 5.18 -11.86
N GLY A 297 22.09 4.80 -12.91
CA GLY A 297 22.32 3.40 -13.25
C GLY A 297 21.02 2.70 -13.69
N ALA A 298 20.74 1.53 -13.12
CA ALA A 298 19.52 0.77 -13.42
C ALA A 298 18.29 1.28 -12.65
N ALA A 299 18.47 2.08 -11.59
CA ALA A 299 17.37 2.74 -10.90
C ALA A 299 16.97 4.03 -11.63
N ALA A 300 15.68 4.27 -11.81
CA ALA A 300 15.20 5.48 -12.49
C ALA A 300 13.88 5.99 -11.94
N VAL A 301 13.51 7.22 -12.30
CA VAL A 301 12.17 7.75 -12.12
C VAL A 301 11.36 7.49 -13.39
N HIS A 302 10.13 7.00 -13.26
CA HIS A 302 9.28 6.69 -14.40
C HIS A 302 8.95 7.95 -15.23
N GLU A 303 8.90 7.80 -16.55
CA GLU A 303 8.76 8.91 -17.50
C GLU A 303 7.39 9.61 -17.43
N ARG A 304 6.34 8.87 -17.02
CA ARG A 304 4.97 9.40 -16.93
C ARG A 304 4.53 9.72 -15.52
N GLN A 305 5.24 9.26 -14.50
CA GLN A 305 4.84 9.41 -13.10
C GLN A 305 6.07 9.64 -12.21
N ALA A 306 6.33 10.89 -11.85
CA ALA A 306 7.52 11.30 -11.12
C ALA A 306 7.62 10.71 -9.69
N LEU A 307 6.51 10.23 -9.12
CA LEU A 307 6.52 9.52 -7.83
C LEU A 307 7.01 8.08 -7.91
N VAL A 308 7.03 7.47 -9.10
CA VAL A 308 7.32 6.04 -9.23
C VAL A 308 8.80 5.87 -9.56
N LEU A 309 9.55 5.33 -8.60
CA LEU A 309 10.90 4.83 -8.82
C LEU A 309 10.82 3.42 -9.40
N VAL A 310 11.65 3.14 -10.40
CA VAL A 310 11.63 1.90 -11.17
C VAL A 310 12.99 1.22 -11.20
N ASN A 311 12.97 -0.10 -11.21
CA ASN A 311 14.08 -0.97 -11.56
C ASN A 311 14.00 -1.27 -13.06
N ARG A 312 14.89 -0.67 -13.87
CA ARG A 312 14.97 -0.90 -15.34
C ARG A 312 15.58 -2.25 -15.72
N GLY A 313 15.75 -3.15 -14.76
CA GLY A 313 16.47 -4.41 -14.89
C GLY A 313 17.84 -4.32 -14.26
N GLY A 314 18.05 -5.09 -13.18
CA GLY A 314 19.35 -5.19 -12.51
C GLY A 314 19.63 -4.16 -11.42
N ALA A 315 18.70 -3.25 -11.12
CA ALA A 315 18.87 -2.33 -9.98
C ALA A 315 18.82 -3.10 -8.66
N SER A 316 19.76 -2.80 -7.78
CA SER A 316 19.73 -3.21 -6.37
C SER A 316 18.84 -2.28 -5.54
N GLY A 317 18.37 -2.76 -4.39
CA GLY A 317 17.64 -1.91 -3.44
C GLY A 317 18.48 -0.71 -2.98
N THR A 318 19.80 -0.89 -2.83
CA THR A 318 20.74 0.19 -2.49
C THR A 318 20.78 1.29 -3.55
N GLU A 319 20.77 0.94 -4.84
CA GLU A 319 20.71 1.94 -5.93
C GLU A 319 19.38 2.70 -5.95
N VAL A 320 18.27 2.01 -5.71
CA VAL A 320 16.95 2.66 -5.59
C VAL A 320 16.94 3.62 -4.40
N LEU A 321 17.51 3.24 -3.25
CA LEU A 321 17.65 4.15 -2.11
C LEU A 321 18.60 5.32 -2.38
N ALA A 322 19.68 5.11 -3.13
CA ALA A 322 20.58 6.19 -3.54
C ALA A 322 19.86 7.22 -4.43
N LEU A 323 19.05 6.74 -5.39
CA LEU A 323 18.19 7.60 -6.19
C LEU A 323 17.17 8.36 -5.32
N ALA A 324 16.50 7.67 -4.39
CA ALA A 324 15.54 8.30 -3.50
C ALA A 324 16.19 9.42 -2.66
N LYS A 325 17.39 9.20 -2.12
CA LYS A 325 18.15 10.20 -1.36
C LYS A 325 18.55 11.40 -2.21
N ALA A 326 18.93 11.19 -3.48
CA ALA A 326 19.25 12.28 -4.39
C ALA A 326 18.02 13.16 -4.66
N ILE A 327 16.86 12.55 -4.86
CA ILE A 327 15.58 13.26 -5.04
C ILE A 327 15.21 14.05 -3.77
N GLN A 328 15.29 13.42 -2.59
CA GLN A 328 15.02 14.09 -1.31
C GLN A 328 15.89 15.33 -1.11
N ARG A 329 17.20 15.22 -1.38
CA ARG A 329 18.13 16.35 -1.29
C ARG A 329 17.72 17.50 -2.22
N ASP A 330 17.48 17.21 -3.49
CA ASP A 330 17.19 18.25 -4.48
C ASP A 330 15.83 18.92 -4.21
N VAL A 331 14.84 18.18 -3.70
CA VAL A 331 13.54 18.74 -3.29
C VAL A 331 13.68 19.59 -2.03
N LEU A 332 14.47 19.14 -1.05
CA LEU A 332 14.76 19.91 0.15
C LEU A 332 15.51 21.21 -0.17
N GLU A 333 16.52 21.15 -1.04
CA GLU A 333 17.31 22.31 -1.44
C GLU A 333 16.47 23.35 -2.19
N ARG A 334 15.61 22.92 -3.12
CA ARG A 334 14.81 23.84 -3.93
C ARG A 334 13.59 24.41 -3.20
N PHE A 335 12.89 23.58 -2.42
CA PHE A 335 11.60 23.95 -1.84
C PHE A 335 11.62 24.07 -0.31
N GLY A 336 12.69 23.64 0.37
CA GLY A 336 12.69 23.52 1.83
C GLY A 336 11.65 22.51 2.33
N VAL A 337 11.34 21.48 1.54
CA VAL A 337 10.34 20.45 1.85
C VAL A 337 11.01 19.08 1.93
N GLU A 338 10.81 18.39 3.05
CA GLU A 338 11.26 17.01 3.21
C GLU A 338 10.26 16.03 2.60
N LEU A 339 10.75 15.07 1.83
CA LEU A 339 9.95 13.95 1.32
C LEU A 339 10.17 12.71 2.18
N GLU A 340 9.10 12.12 2.69
CA GLU A 340 9.14 10.85 3.42
C GLU A 340 8.86 9.69 2.45
N ALA A 341 9.66 8.62 2.54
CA ALA A 341 9.39 7.39 1.79
C ALA A 341 8.08 6.72 2.27
N GLU A 342 7.27 6.26 1.32
CA GLU A 342 6.10 5.42 1.58
C GLU A 342 6.45 3.92 1.82
N PRO A 343 7.36 3.30 1.03
CA PRO A 343 7.72 1.90 1.23
C PRO A 343 8.62 1.68 2.45
N VAL A 344 8.49 0.50 3.06
CA VAL A 344 9.38 0.06 4.12
C VAL A 344 10.72 -0.33 3.50
N CYS A 345 11.77 0.42 3.85
CA CYS A 345 13.13 0.15 3.41
C CYS A 345 13.80 -0.79 4.42
N LEU A 346 14.33 -1.92 3.94
CA LEU A 346 14.83 -3.05 4.73
C LEU A 346 16.29 -3.36 4.43
#